data_AF-A0A1M6W041-F1
#
_entry.id   AF-A0A1M6W041-F1
#
_cell.length_a   1.000
_cell.length_b   1.000
_cell.length_c   1.000
_cell.angle_alpha   90.00
_cell.angle_beta   90.00
_cell.angle_gamma   90.00
#
_symmetry.space_group_name_H-M   'P 1'
#
loop_
_entity.id
_entity.type
_entity.pdbx_description
1 polymer ?
#
loop_
_entity_poly.entity_id
_entity_poly.type
_entity_poly.pdbx_seq_one_letter_code
_entity_poly.pdbx_strand_id
1 'polypeptide(L)'
;MSRLTAYILFLSLFLLAACDSAKKEFETLKEGEILIDVNTEEYSLNGNVIGKTATDISAFDDIFGGLLDDNPLHNKLCDSRATFQEEALRRGEPADVAGFAKLHVDDNLSYGAFYNAFALTVFCGYSVLNIAIGANYKDVFQLSLPTVDYMWCGFVIQQMKGLRYKYLRNRQRLSLAEMSEIDVKDRGCVENHETLDLLLSFYRTDDGIAYVVSLNEAYFSKGSRFDGYNFYTFNDENDLWKFIEDVRSRVERQTEKKPETKQDRVLRLLIDALDGPNKITLVFEKDVLMKDIAPIVKKLNTYGYRFAFDLD
;
A
#
# COMPACT_ATOMS: atom_id res chain seq x y z
N MET A 1 -37.28 44.80 16.19
CA MET A 1 -36.59 43.52 16.49
C MET A 1 -36.18 43.52 17.96
N SER A 2 -36.54 42.49 18.72
CA SER A 2 -36.11 42.38 20.12
C SER A 2 -34.63 41.96 20.19
N ARG A 3 -33.90 42.36 21.25
CA ARG A 3 -32.50 41.94 21.44
C ARG A 3 -32.34 40.41 21.40
N LEU A 4 -33.35 39.67 21.87
CA LEU A 4 -33.40 38.21 21.84
C LEU A 4 -33.37 37.65 20.41
N THR A 5 -34.11 38.29 19.50
CA THR A 5 -34.18 37.87 18.09
C THR A 5 -32.83 38.03 17.39
N ALA A 6 -32.07 39.08 17.74
CA ALA A 6 -30.73 39.31 17.20
C ALA A 6 -29.71 38.28 17.71
N TYR A 7 -29.77 37.91 19.00
CA TYR A 7 -28.90 36.88 19.56
C TYR A 7 -29.14 35.51 18.94
N ILE A 8 -30.40 35.12 18.74
CA ILE A 8 -30.74 33.85 18.07
C ILE A 8 -30.19 33.84 16.65
N LEU A 9 -30.39 34.93 15.89
CA LEU A 9 -29.88 35.03 14.51
C LEU A 9 -28.35 34.93 14.45
N PHE A 10 -27.65 35.57 15.39
CA PHE A 10 -26.19 35.54 15.47
C PHE A 10 -25.67 34.15 15.86
N LEU A 11 -26.36 33.45 16.77
CA LEU A 11 -26.03 32.08 17.17
C LEU A 11 -26.26 31.10 16.00
N SER A 12 -27.37 31.25 15.26
CA SER A 12 -27.65 30.46 14.07
C SER A 12 -26.60 30.66 12.98
N LEU A 13 -26.17 31.90 12.76
CA LEU A 13 -25.09 32.24 11.81
C LEU A 13 -23.75 31.65 12.24
N PHE A 14 -23.43 31.67 13.54
CA PHE A 14 -22.22 31.03 14.06
C PHE A 14 -22.25 29.51 13.93
N LEU A 15 -23.41 28.88 14.18
CA LEU A 15 -23.60 27.43 14.01
C LEU A 15 -23.54 27.02 12.54
N LEU A 16 -24.11 27.83 11.64
CA LEU A 16 -24.01 27.63 10.19
C LEU A 16 -22.56 27.81 9.69
N ALA A 17 -21.85 28.84 10.14
CA ALA A 17 -20.44 29.06 9.81
C ALA A 17 -19.52 27.98 10.40
N ALA A 18 -19.82 27.47 11.59
CA ALA A 18 -19.11 26.34 12.18
C ALA A 18 -19.35 25.04 11.40
N CYS A 19 -20.57 24.80 10.90
CA CYS A 19 -20.87 23.67 10.02
C CYS A 19 -20.17 23.78 8.64
N ASP A 20 -20.07 24.97 8.05
CA ASP A 20 -19.36 25.16 6.77
C ASP A 20 -17.83 25.06 6.94
N SER A 21 -17.29 25.50 8.08
CA SER A 21 -15.86 25.38 8.39
C SER A 21 -15.36 23.95 8.64
N ALA A 22 -16.28 22.97 8.74
CA ALA A 22 -15.93 21.57 8.89
C ALA A 22 -15.63 20.86 7.56
N LYS A 23 -15.89 21.50 6.42
CA LYS A 23 -15.34 21.03 5.14
C LYS A 23 -13.86 21.40 5.10
N LYS A 24 -13.02 20.44 5.50
CA LYS A 24 -11.56 20.49 5.32
C LYS A 24 -11.27 21.10 3.96
N GLU A 25 -10.50 22.20 3.92
CA GLU A 25 -9.98 22.78 2.67
C GLU A 25 -9.31 21.65 1.87
N PHE A 26 -10.02 21.16 0.86
CA PHE A 26 -9.57 20.05 0.04
C PHE A 26 -8.73 20.59 -1.11
N GLU A 27 -7.76 19.79 -1.56
CA GLU A 27 -6.88 20.14 -2.67
C GLU A 27 -7.69 20.59 -3.90
N THR A 28 -7.35 21.73 -4.49
CA THR A 28 -7.98 22.19 -5.74
C THR A 28 -7.58 21.25 -6.88
N LEU A 29 -8.53 20.44 -7.33
CA LEU A 29 -8.30 19.48 -8.40
C LEU A 29 -8.16 20.16 -9.76
N LYS A 30 -7.18 19.71 -10.54
CA LYS A 30 -7.13 20.05 -11.97
C LYS A 30 -8.15 19.20 -12.74
N GLU A 31 -8.59 19.72 -13.88
CA GLU A 31 -9.45 18.97 -14.79
C GLU A 31 -8.77 17.65 -15.21
N GLY A 32 -9.50 16.54 -15.08
CA GLY A 32 -8.98 15.19 -15.36
C GLY A 32 -8.22 14.53 -14.21
N GLU A 33 -8.00 15.21 -13.07
CA GLU A 33 -7.46 14.55 -11.87
C GLU A 33 -8.53 13.74 -11.14
N ILE A 34 -8.10 12.59 -10.61
CA ILE A 34 -8.91 11.71 -9.78
C ILE A 34 -8.41 11.80 -8.35
N LEU A 35 -9.31 12.13 -7.45
CA LEU A 35 -9.11 12.19 -6.02
C LEU A 35 -10.16 11.36 -5.33
N ILE A 36 -9.70 10.33 -4.64
CA ILE A 36 -10.51 9.48 -3.80
C ILE A 36 -10.26 9.91 -2.36
N ASP A 37 -11.31 10.27 -1.64
CA ASP A 37 -11.24 10.54 -0.20
C ASP A 37 -12.01 9.47 0.55
N VAL A 38 -11.36 8.80 1.49
CA VAL A 38 -11.96 7.75 2.30
C VAL A 38 -11.79 8.11 3.77
N ASN A 39 -12.90 8.34 4.45
CA ASN A 39 -12.94 8.51 5.89
C ASN A 39 -13.74 7.38 6.55
N THR A 40 -13.86 7.41 7.87
CA THR A 40 -14.49 6.33 8.65
C THR A 40 -16.00 6.20 8.40
N GLU A 41 -16.65 7.24 7.90
CA GLU A 41 -18.10 7.30 7.67
C GLU A 41 -18.45 7.11 6.19
N GLU A 42 -17.80 7.88 5.32
CA GLU A 42 -18.12 8.01 3.91
C GLU A 42 -16.87 8.08 3.03
N TYR A 43 -17.08 7.92 1.73
CA TYR A 43 -16.06 8.14 0.73
C TYR A 43 -16.60 8.95 -0.45
N SER A 44 -15.68 9.71 -1.06
CA SER A 44 -16.01 10.61 -2.16
C SER A 44 -15.04 10.44 -3.33
N LEU A 45 -15.54 10.74 -4.53
CA LEU A 45 -14.74 10.87 -5.74
C LEU A 45 -14.81 12.32 -6.21
N ASN A 46 -13.65 12.98 -6.28
CA ASN A 46 -13.52 14.40 -6.64
C ASN A 46 -14.44 15.32 -5.79
N GLY A 47 -14.57 15.00 -4.49
CA GLY A 47 -15.39 15.75 -3.53
C GLY A 47 -16.89 15.42 -3.56
N ASN A 48 -17.35 14.56 -4.46
CA ASN A 48 -18.73 14.08 -4.47
C ASN A 48 -18.85 12.79 -3.67
N VAL A 49 -19.60 12.81 -2.57
CA VAL A 49 -19.88 11.63 -1.76
C VAL A 49 -20.67 10.61 -2.60
N ILE A 50 -20.16 9.39 -2.68
CA ILE A 50 -20.73 8.32 -3.53
C ILE A 50 -21.11 7.06 -2.77
N GLY A 51 -20.77 6.96 -1.47
CA GLY A 51 -21.16 5.82 -0.64
C GLY A 51 -20.67 5.92 0.80
N LYS A 52 -20.88 4.85 1.56
CA LYS A 52 -20.48 4.72 2.97
C LYS A 52 -19.36 3.72 3.13
N THR A 53 -18.33 4.10 3.88
CA THR A 53 -17.12 3.27 4.04
C THR A 53 -17.40 1.95 4.74
N ALA A 54 -18.27 1.94 5.75
CA ALA A 54 -18.59 0.72 6.49
C ALA A 54 -19.29 -0.33 5.61
N THR A 55 -20.20 0.09 4.73
CA THR A 55 -21.02 -0.82 3.91
C THR A 55 -20.36 -1.16 2.58
N ASP A 56 -19.68 -0.20 1.95
CA ASP A 56 -19.24 -0.32 0.56
C ASP A 56 -17.71 -0.40 0.42
N ILE A 57 -16.97 -0.43 1.52
CA ILE A 57 -15.51 -0.64 1.50
C ILE A 57 -15.11 -1.68 2.55
N SER A 58 -15.58 -1.52 3.79
CA SER A 58 -15.13 -2.35 4.92
C SER A 58 -15.81 -3.71 4.99
N ALA A 59 -16.98 -3.87 4.36
CA ALA A 59 -17.75 -5.11 4.39
C ALA A 59 -17.16 -6.24 3.53
N PHE A 60 -16.13 -5.96 2.73
CA PHE A 60 -15.51 -6.95 1.84
C PHE A 60 -14.37 -7.68 2.52
N ASP A 61 -14.58 -8.98 2.74
CA ASP A 61 -13.52 -9.88 3.21
C ASP A 61 -12.68 -10.48 2.07
N ASP A 62 -13.23 -10.56 0.86
CA ASP A 62 -12.56 -11.03 -0.35
C ASP A 62 -12.94 -10.14 -1.54
N ILE A 63 -11.94 -9.46 -2.11
CA ILE A 63 -12.11 -8.55 -3.25
C ILE A 63 -12.34 -9.33 -4.56
N PHE A 64 -11.98 -10.61 -4.62
CA PHE A 64 -12.08 -11.43 -5.84
C PHE A 64 -13.45 -12.12 -6.01
N GLY A 65 -14.31 -12.09 -4.99
CA GLY A 65 -15.60 -12.78 -5.00
C GLY A 65 -16.74 -11.93 -5.58
N GLY A 66 -16.86 -11.82 -6.91
CA GLY A 66 -18.08 -11.43 -7.65
C GLY A 66 -18.77 -10.09 -7.34
N LEU A 67 -18.28 -9.33 -6.35
CA LEU A 67 -18.90 -8.13 -5.79
C LEU A 67 -18.23 -6.83 -6.26
N LEU A 68 -17.19 -6.94 -7.09
CA LEU A 68 -16.54 -5.77 -7.71
C LEU A 68 -17.53 -4.98 -8.56
N ASP A 69 -18.36 -5.67 -9.34
CA ASP A 69 -19.30 -5.07 -10.30
C ASP A 69 -20.43 -4.27 -9.62
N ASP A 70 -20.73 -4.54 -8.35
CA ASP A 70 -21.76 -3.83 -7.59
C ASP A 70 -21.18 -2.72 -6.68
N ASN A 71 -19.85 -2.62 -6.59
CA ASN A 71 -19.21 -1.64 -5.72
C ASN A 71 -19.28 -0.22 -6.32
N PRO A 72 -19.89 0.78 -5.64
CA PRO A 72 -20.03 2.11 -6.21
C PRO A 72 -18.70 2.83 -6.46
N LEU A 73 -17.67 2.58 -5.64
CA LEU A 73 -16.33 3.15 -5.86
C LEU A 73 -15.69 2.55 -7.11
N HIS A 74 -15.71 1.23 -7.24
CA HIS A 74 -15.17 0.51 -8.40
C HIS A 74 -15.81 1.00 -9.69
N ASN A 75 -17.14 0.99 -9.76
CA ASN A 75 -17.88 1.39 -10.95
C ASN A 75 -17.55 2.83 -11.37
N LYS A 76 -17.53 3.78 -10.41
CA LYS A 76 -17.21 5.18 -10.71
C LYS A 76 -15.77 5.38 -11.19
N LEU A 77 -14.82 4.65 -10.61
CA LEU A 77 -13.41 4.71 -11.03
C LEU A 77 -13.21 4.12 -12.42
N CYS A 78 -13.81 2.97 -12.69
CA CYS A 78 -13.72 2.28 -13.97
C CYS A 78 -14.42 3.07 -15.08
N ASP A 79 -15.59 3.66 -14.82
CA ASP A 79 -16.29 4.56 -15.75
C ASP A 79 -15.44 5.80 -16.08
N SER A 80 -14.85 6.41 -15.05
CA SER A 80 -13.97 7.57 -15.24
C SER A 80 -12.74 7.20 -16.06
N ARG A 81 -12.18 6.01 -15.84
CA ARG A 81 -11.03 5.52 -16.59
C ARG A 81 -11.39 5.25 -18.05
N ALA A 82 -12.51 4.58 -18.30
CA ALA A 82 -12.99 4.30 -19.65
C ALA A 82 -13.22 5.60 -20.44
N THR A 83 -13.84 6.60 -19.80
CA THR A 83 -14.05 7.93 -20.41
C THR A 83 -12.73 8.58 -20.83
N PHE A 84 -11.72 8.57 -19.94
CA PHE A 84 -10.39 9.10 -20.26
C PHE A 84 -9.76 8.37 -21.46
N GLN A 85 -9.86 7.04 -21.49
CA GLN A 85 -9.29 6.21 -22.57
C GLN A 85 -9.98 6.48 -23.90
N GLU A 86 -11.31 6.59 -23.92
CA GLU A 86 -12.06 6.95 -25.12
C GLU A 86 -11.69 8.34 -25.64
N GLU A 87 -11.52 9.33 -24.77
CA GLU A 87 -11.09 10.68 -25.16
C GLU A 87 -9.66 10.71 -25.69
N ALA A 88 -8.74 9.93 -25.11
CA ALA A 88 -7.38 9.78 -25.61
C ALA A 88 -7.39 9.16 -27.02
N LEU A 89 -8.15 8.08 -27.23
CA LEU A 89 -8.32 7.45 -28.54
C LEU A 89 -8.90 8.43 -29.57
N ARG A 90 -9.92 9.24 -29.20
CA ARG A 90 -10.49 10.27 -30.08
C ARG A 90 -9.48 11.35 -30.47
N ARG A 91 -8.51 11.65 -29.60
CA ARG A 91 -7.41 12.60 -29.85
C ARG A 91 -6.20 11.98 -30.56
N GLY A 92 -6.19 10.66 -30.79
CA GLY A 92 -5.03 9.95 -31.35
C GLY A 92 -3.87 9.81 -30.37
N GLU A 93 -4.14 9.95 -29.07
CA GLU A 93 -3.16 9.78 -27.99
C GLU A 93 -3.15 8.32 -27.48
N PRO A 94 -2.04 7.84 -26.88
CA PRO A 94 -1.99 6.51 -26.29
C PRO A 94 -2.99 6.37 -25.13
N ALA A 95 -3.85 5.35 -25.19
CA ALA A 95 -4.90 5.09 -24.19
C ALA A 95 -4.48 4.08 -23.10
N ASP A 96 -3.32 3.44 -23.27
CA ASP A 96 -2.72 2.47 -22.37
C ASP A 96 -1.73 3.09 -21.37
N VAL A 97 -1.71 4.43 -21.26
CA VAL A 97 -0.88 5.15 -20.28
C VAL A 97 -1.28 4.83 -18.85
N ALA A 98 -0.33 4.77 -17.92
CA ALA A 98 -0.60 4.56 -16.50
C ALA A 98 -1.68 5.53 -15.96
N GLY A 99 -2.68 5.00 -15.26
CA GLY A 99 -3.67 5.83 -14.59
C GLY A 99 -3.09 6.47 -13.33
N PHE A 100 -3.30 7.78 -13.18
CA PHE A 100 -2.88 8.54 -12.01
C PHE A 100 -4.08 8.84 -11.11
N ALA A 101 -3.94 8.56 -9.82
CA ALA A 101 -4.96 8.89 -8.83
C ALA A 101 -4.31 9.47 -7.56
N LYS A 102 -5.06 10.31 -6.86
CA LYS A 102 -4.77 10.77 -5.51
C LYS A 102 -5.69 10.01 -4.55
N LEU A 103 -5.15 9.47 -3.48
CA LEU A 103 -5.91 8.77 -2.45
C LEU A 103 -5.65 9.43 -1.09
N HIS A 104 -6.71 9.99 -0.52
CA HIS A 104 -6.72 10.54 0.82
C HIS A 104 -7.42 9.58 1.77
N VAL A 105 -6.83 9.40 2.93
CA VAL A 105 -7.25 8.39 3.89
C VAL A 105 -7.28 9.00 5.28
N ASP A 106 -8.40 8.87 5.99
CA ASP A 106 -8.47 9.28 7.39
C ASP A 106 -7.50 8.47 8.26
N ASP A 107 -6.89 9.11 9.25
CA ASP A 107 -5.89 8.47 10.13
C ASP A 107 -6.52 7.43 11.07
N ASN A 108 -7.83 7.54 11.32
CA ASN A 108 -8.60 6.54 12.07
C ASN A 108 -9.28 5.51 11.16
N LEU A 109 -9.02 5.53 9.85
CA LEU A 109 -9.45 4.45 8.97
C LEU A 109 -8.70 3.16 9.32
N SER A 110 -9.37 2.02 9.20
CA SER A 110 -8.73 0.72 9.35
C SER A 110 -7.89 0.35 8.11
N TYR A 111 -6.86 -0.44 8.30
CA TYR A 111 -5.97 -0.92 7.25
C TYR A 111 -6.73 -1.72 6.21
N GLY A 112 -7.70 -2.55 6.63
CA GLY A 112 -8.56 -3.31 5.71
C GLY A 112 -9.39 -2.39 4.81
N ALA A 113 -9.98 -1.33 5.35
CA ALA A 113 -10.76 -0.39 4.54
C ALA A 113 -9.86 0.41 3.59
N PHE A 114 -8.68 0.84 4.06
CA PHE A 114 -7.65 1.44 3.20
C PHE A 114 -7.26 0.50 2.06
N TYR A 115 -6.91 -0.75 2.37
CA TYR A 115 -6.44 -1.73 1.40
C TYR A 115 -7.52 -2.02 0.36
N ASN A 116 -8.78 -2.16 0.77
CA ASN A 116 -9.90 -2.37 -0.14
C ASN A 116 -10.07 -1.17 -1.08
N ALA A 117 -10.09 0.06 -0.56
CA ALA A 117 -10.18 1.26 -1.41
C ALA A 117 -8.98 1.38 -2.38
N PHE A 118 -7.77 1.11 -1.89
CA PHE A 118 -6.55 1.06 -2.69
C PHE A 118 -6.67 0.02 -3.81
N ALA A 119 -7.04 -1.23 -3.49
CA ALA A 119 -7.16 -2.32 -4.45
C ALA A 119 -8.25 -2.06 -5.50
N LEU A 120 -9.43 -1.57 -5.11
CA LEU A 120 -10.49 -1.19 -6.05
C LEU A 120 -10.01 -0.15 -7.07
N THR A 121 -9.19 0.80 -6.62
CA THR A 121 -8.57 1.81 -7.48
C THR A 121 -7.61 1.18 -8.47
N VAL A 122 -6.78 0.24 -8.01
CA VAL A 122 -5.83 -0.49 -8.86
C VAL A 122 -6.54 -1.34 -9.91
N PHE A 123 -7.63 -2.03 -9.54
CA PHE A 123 -8.40 -2.85 -10.48
C PHE A 123 -9.02 -2.04 -11.62
N CYS A 124 -9.29 -0.75 -11.43
CA CYS A 124 -9.73 0.16 -12.50
C CYS A 124 -8.57 0.76 -13.31
N GLY A 125 -7.34 0.23 -13.20
CA GLY A 125 -6.21 0.62 -14.05
C GLY A 125 -5.45 1.86 -13.58
N TYR A 126 -5.65 2.30 -12.34
CA TYR A 126 -4.83 3.35 -11.72
C TYR A 126 -3.61 2.71 -11.06
N SER A 127 -2.44 2.88 -11.68
CA SER A 127 -1.19 2.25 -11.25
C SER A 127 -0.20 3.23 -10.61
N VAL A 128 -0.46 4.53 -10.66
CA VAL A 128 0.33 5.54 -9.94
C VAL A 128 -0.56 6.29 -8.97
N LEU A 129 -0.30 6.11 -7.68
CA LEU A 129 -1.12 6.61 -6.58
C LEU A 129 -0.33 7.57 -5.71
N ASN A 130 -0.79 8.82 -5.60
CA ASN A 130 -0.31 9.77 -4.61
C ASN A 130 -1.19 9.65 -3.36
N ILE A 131 -0.65 9.07 -2.29
CA ILE A 131 -1.39 8.74 -1.09
C ILE A 131 -1.07 9.71 0.03
N ALA A 132 -2.10 10.20 0.70
CA ALA A 132 -2.01 11.00 1.92
C ALA A 132 -2.82 10.32 3.04
N ILE A 133 -2.24 10.25 4.23
CA ILE A 133 -2.88 9.71 5.44
C ILE A 133 -3.04 10.82 6.47
N GLY A 134 -4.25 10.98 7.01
CA GLY A 134 -4.57 12.01 8.00
C GLY A 134 -4.70 13.41 7.40
N ALA A 135 -4.64 14.44 8.24
CA ALA A 135 -4.97 15.80 7.80
C ALA A 135 -3.86 16.46 6.94
N ASN A 136 -4.29 17.13 5.87
CA ASN A 136 -3.60 18.18 5.11
C ASN A 136 -2.73 17.80 3.91
N TYR A 137 -2.77 16.58 3.33
CA TYR A 137 -2.01 16.28 2.09
C TYR A 137 -0.51 16.68 2.14
N LYS A 138 0.06 16.88 3.33
CA LYS A 138 1.44 17.37 3.50
C LYS A 138 2.47 16.26 3.36
N ASP A 139 2.10 15.08 3.84
CA ASP A 139 2.95 13.89 3.86
C ASP A 139 2.54 12.92 2.74
N VAL A 140 2.51 13.41 1.50
CA VAL A 140 2.17 12.58 0.33
C VAL A 140 3.34 11.67 -0.02
N PHE A 141 3.03 10.41 -0.23
CA PHE A 141 3.96 9.45 -0.82
C PHE A 141 3.37 8.88 -2.11
N GLN A 142 4.25 8.58 -3.06
CA GLN A 142 3.85 7.99 -4.33
C GLN A 142 4.07 6.48 -4.30
N LEU A 143 3.03 5.74 -4.68
CA LEU A 143 3.12 4.33 -5.00
C LEU A 143 2.95 4.14 -6.50
N SER A 144 3.99 3.64 -7.13
CA SER A 144 3.94 3.19 -8.53
C SER A 144 3.87 1.68 -8.51
N LEU A 145 2.71 1.14 -8.88
CA LEU A 145 2.51 -0.28 -9.04
C LEU A 145 3.00 -0.68 -10.41
N PRO A 146 3.87 -1.70 -10.49
CA PRO A 146 4.24 -2.23 -11.77
C PRO A 146 3.01 -2.86 -12.42
N THR A 147 2.74 -2.51 -13.68
CA THR A 147 1.78 -3.23 -14.51
C THR A 147 2.41 -4.59 -14.85
N VAL A 148 2.12 -5.64 -14.08
CA VAL A 148 2.74 -6.96 -14.30
C VAL A 148 1.71 -7.97 -14.79
N ASP A 149 2.03 -8.56 -15.94
CA ASP A 149 1.66 -9.92 -16.29
C ASP A 149 2.24 -10.85 -15.22
N TYR A 150 1.40 -11.39 -14.35
CA TYR A 150 1.83 -12.35 -13.34
C TYR A 150 2.17 -13.68 -14.00
N MET A 151 3.47 -14.02 -14.05
CA MET A 151 3.92 -15.38 -14.29
C MET A 151 3.69 -16.26 -13.04
N TRP A 152 3.39 -17.54 -13.26
CA TRP A 152 3.04 -18.56 -12.26
C TRP A 152 3.90 -18.57 -10.97
N CYS A 153 5.22 -18.39 -11.05
CA CYS A 153 6.08 -18.35 -9.85
C CYS A 153 5.83 -17.13 -8.94
N GLY A 154 5.37 -15.99 -9.50
CA GLY A 154 5.03 -14.81 -8.70
C GLY A 154 3.86 -15.07 -7.76
N PHE A 155 2.85 -15.83 -8.23
CA PHE A 155 1.71 -16.23 -7.42
C PHE A 155 2.12 -17.13 -6.23
N VAL A 156 3.06 -18.05 -6.47
CA VAL A 156 3.60 -18.93 -5.42
C VAL A 156 4.30 -18.11 -4.33
N ILE A 157 5.12 -17.12 -4.69
CA ILE A 157 5.79 -16.24 -3.72
C ILE A 157 4.77 -15.36 -2.97
N GLN A 158 3.71 -14.90 -3.64
CA GLN A 158 2.64 -14.14 -2.99
C GLN A 158 1.94 -14.95 -1.89
N GLN A 159 1.62 -16.23 -2.15
CA GLN A 159 1.00 -17.09 -1.13
C GLN A 159 1.90 -17.30 0.11
N MET A 160 3.23 -17.22 -0.04
CA MET A 160 4.14 -17.32 1.10
C MET A 160 4.02 -16.13 2.06
N LYS A 161 3.51 -14.98 1.61
CA LYS A 161 3.36 -13.80 2.47
C LYS A 161 2.32 -14.01 3.57
N GLY A 162 1.15 -14.57 3.25
CA GLY A 162 0.14 -14.90 4.26
C GLY A 162 0.66 -15.93 5.26
N LEU A 163 1.45 -16.92 4.80
CA LEU A 163 2.11 -17.86 5.71
C LEU A 163 3.14 -17.18 6.61
N ARG A 164 4.00 -16.32 6.05
CA ARG A 164 4.97 -15.54 6.82
C ARG A 164 4.25 -14.71 7.88
N TYR A 165 3.15 -14.07 7.50
CA TYR A 165 2.37 -13.26 8.41
C TYR A 165 1.81 -14.11 9.56
N LYS A 166 1.17 -15.24 9.26
CA LYS A 166 0.65 -16.16 10.28
C LYS A 166 1.70 -16.61 11.32
N TYR A 167 2.96 -16.77 10.91
CA TYR A 167 4.03 -17.25 11.79
C TYR A 167 4.90 -16.15 12.42
N LEU A 168 4.78 -14.89 11.97
CA LEU A 168 5.67 -13.78 12.38
C LEU A 168 5.70 -13.54 13.90
N ARG A 169 4.62 -13.87 14.61
CA ARG A 169 4.47 -13.57 16.05
C ARG A 169 5.18 -14.56 16.98
N ASN A 170 5.42 -15.78 16.51
CA ASN A 170 5.68 -16.91 17.42
C ASN A 170 6.99 -17.64 17.16
N ARG A 171 7.76 -17.22 16.14
CA ARG A 171 8.92 -17.98 15.68
C ARG A 171 10.03 -17.07 15.20
N GLN A 172 11.25 -17.60 15.23
CA GLN A 172 12.44 -16.93 14.67
C GLN A 172 12.67 -17.27 13.20
N ARG A 173 11.97 -18.28 12.67
CA ARG A 173 12.16 -18.75 11.30
C ARG A 173 10.94 -19.50 10.77
N LEU A 174 10.71 -19.40 9.46
CA LEU A 174 9.82 -20.25 8.68
C LEU A 174 10.64 -20.97 7.61
N SER A 175 10.85 -22.28 7.76
CA SER A 175 11.71 -23.02 6.84
C SER A 175 11.04 -23.32 5.50
N LEU A 176 11.85 -23.50 4.45
CA LEU A 176 11.35 -23.93 3.14
C LEU A 176 10.58 -25.26 3.22
N ALA A 177 11.02 -26.19 4.07
CA ALA A 177 10.34 -27.47 4.27
C ALA A 177 8.90 -27.26 4.76
N GLU A 178 8.71 -26.43 5.79
CA GLU A 178 7.39 -26.12 6.35
C GLU A 178 6.49 -25.38 5.35
N MET A 179 7.05 -24.51 4.50
CA MET A 179 6.28 -23.85 3.44
C MET A 179 5.88 -24.82 2.32
N SER A 180 6.76 -25.77 2.00
CA SER A 180 6.53 -26.76 0.94
C SER A 180 5.45 -27.80 1.27
N GLU A 181 5.08 -27.95 2.54
CA GLU A 181 3.96 -28.81 2.96
C GLU A 181 2.58 -28.19 2.66
N ILE A 182 2.53 -26.89 2.38
CA ILE A 182 1.28 -26.13 2.21
C ILE A 182 0.90 -25.97 0.73
N ASP A 183 1.85 -25.96 -0.20
CA ASP A 183 1.55 -26.06 -1.63
C ASP A 183 2.70 -26.72 -2.42
N VAL A 184 2.50 -27.97 -2.82
CA VAL A 184 3.58 -28.91 -3.24
C VAL A 184 3.93 -28.79 -4.74
N LYS A 185 3.20 -27.99 -5.53
CA LYS A 185 3.34 -28.05 -7.00
C LYS A 185 4.53 -27.28 -7.59
N ASP A 186 5.13 -26.34 -6.86
CA ASP A 186 6.07 -25.36 -7.47
C ASP A 186 7.38 -25.15 -6.71
N ARG A 187 7.87 -26.19 -6.03
CA ARG A 187 9.14 -26.16 -5.28
C ARG A 187 10.33 -25.57 -6.07
N GLY A 188 10.38 -25.80 -7.38
CA GLY A 188 11.40 -25.23 -8.26
C GLY A 188 11.36 -23.70 -8.43
N CYS A 189 10.19 -23.07 -8.28
CA CYS A 189 10.06 -21.61 -8.26
C CYS A 189 10.68 -21.00 -6.99
N VAL A 190 10.68 -21.76 -5.88
CA VAL A 190 11.03 -21.26 -4.54
C VAL A 190 12.50 -21.56 -4.22
N GLU A 191 13.01 -22.73 -4.60
CA GLU A 191 14.39 -23.13 -4.35
C GLU A 191 15.43 -22.20 -5.01
N ASN A 192 15.02 -21.51 -6.09
CA ASN A 192 15.82 -20.52 -6.82
C ASN A 192 15.44 -19.07 -6.48
N HIS A 193 14.71 -18.85 -5.38
CA HIS A 193 14.29 -17.51 -4.96
C HIS A 193 15.45 -16.74 -4.33
N GLU A 194 16.24 -16.07 -5.19
CA GLU A 194 17.44 -15.32 -4.83
C GLU A 194 17.19 -13.79 -4.72
N THR A 195 15.94 -13.34 -4.62
CA THR A 195 15.61 -11.91 -4.53
C THR A 195 15.56 -11.43 -3.09
N LEU A 196 15.89 -10.15 -2.86
CA LEU A 196 15.65 -9.53 -1.56
C LEU A 196 14.16 -9.45 -1.33
N ASP A 197 13.68 -10.27 -0.40
CA ASP A 197 12.29 -10.28 0.04
C ASP A 197 12.24 -9.87 1.51
N LEU A 198 11.74 -8.66 1.73
CA LEU A 198 11.66 -7.99 3.01
C LEU A 198 10.20 -7.63 3.31
N LEU A 199 9.66 -8.17 4.39
CA LEU A 199 8.33 -7.85 4.91
C LEU A 199 8.46 -7.22 6.29
N LEU A 200 7.72 -6.14 6.52
CA LEU A 200 7.61 -5.45 7.80
C LEU A 200 6.15 -5.45 8.26
N SER A 201 5.96 -5.81 9.52
CA SER A 201 4.69 -5.78 10.23
C SER A 201 4.88 -5.31 11.67
N PHE A 202 3.78 -5.11 12.38
CA PHE A 202 3.80 -4.99 13.84
C PHE A 202 2.54 -5.59 14.44
N TYR A 203 2.60 -5.89 15.74
CA TYR A 203 1.44 -6.23 16.56
C TYR A 203 1.56 -5.61 17.93
N ARG A 204 0.42 -5.41 18.60
CA ARG A 204 0.39 -4.89 19.98
C ARG A 204 0.67 -6.02 20.97
N THR A 205 1.48 -5.73 21.97
CA THR A 205 1.75 -6.57 23.14
C THR A 205 1.28 -5.84 24.40
N ASP A 206 1.25 -6.54 25.54
CA ASP A 206 0.92 -5.92 26.83
C ASP A 206 1.88 -4.76 27.18
N ASP A 207 3.12 -4.84 26.72
CA ASP A 207 4.20 -3.89 26.99
C ASP A 207 4.39 -2.83 25.90
N GLY A 208 3.63 -2.87 24.79
CA GLY A 208 3.74 -1.88 23.71
C GLY A 208 3.50 -2.44 22.31
N ILE A 209 4.38 -2.09 21.37
CA ILE A 209 4.35 -2.56 19.97
C ILE A 209 5.57 -3.43 19.73
N ALA A 210 5.35 -4.62 19.19
CA ALA A 210 6.41 -5.48 18.66
C ALA A 210 6.44 -5.36 17.14
N TYR A 211 7.53 -4.84 16.60
CA TYR A 211 7.79 -4.78 15.16
C TYR A 211 8.45 -6.08 14.72
N VAL A 212 8.00 -6.63 13.59
CA VAL A 212 8.59 -7.85 13.04
C VAL A 212 9.01 -7.66 11.60
N VAL A 213 10.23 -8.07 11.33
CA VAL A 213 10.82 -8.12 10.00
C VAL A 213 10.98 -9.56 9.58
N SER A 214 10.43 -9.92 8.42
CA SER A 214 10.71 -11.19 7.75
C SER A 214 11.63 -10.97 6.57
N LEU A 215 12.78 -11.65 6.56
CA LEU A 215 13.84 -11.43 5.58
C LEU A 215 14.31 -12.75 4.97
N ASN A 216 14.41 -12.78 3.63
CA ASN A 216 15.19 -13.78 2.91
C ASN A 216 16.68 -13.43 2.98
N GLU A 217 17.41 -14.04 3.93
CA GLU A 217 18.85 -13.80 4.06
C GLU A 217 19.71 -14.45 2.97
N ALA A 218 19.16 -15.42 2.22
CA ALA A 218 19.88 -16.09 1.13
C ALA A 218 20.32 -15.09 0.04
N TYR A 219 19.57 -13.99 -0.13
CA TYR A 219 19.96 -12.85 -0.99
C TYR A 219 21.40 -12.38 -0.71
N PHE A 220 21.80 -12.35 0.56
CA PHE A 220 23.13 -11.86 0.94
C PHE A 220 24.24 -12.91 0.83
N SER A 221 23.89 -14.17 0.61
CA SER A 221 24.81 -15.32 0.65
C SER A 221 24.92 -15.94 -0.73
N LYS A 222 25.90 -15.49 -1.52
CA LYS A 222 26.11 -15.97 -2.91
C LYS A 222 26.30 -17.48 -2.96
N GLY A 223 25.44 -18.18 -3.72
CA GLY A 223 25.48 -19.64 -3.88
C GLY A 223 24.81 -20.42 -2.74
N SER A 224 24.21 -19.73 -1.76
CA SER A 224 23.29 -20.37 -0.82
C SER A 224 21.95 -20.62 -1.50
N ARG A 225 21.34 -21.76 -1.20
CA ARG A 225 19.97 -22.05 -1.62
C ARG A 225 19.01 -21.38 -0.64
N PHE A 226 17.88 -20.91 -1.15
CA PHE A 226 16.80 -20.46 -0.29
C PHE A 226 16.38 -21.59 0.65
N ASP A 227 16.38 -21.32 1.95
CA ASP A 227 16.11 -22.31 3.00
C ASP A 227 15.04 -21.84 4.00
N GLY A 228 14.40 -20.71 3.71
CA GLY A 228 13.31 -20.12 4.48
C GLY A 228 13.49 -18.64 4.76
N TYR A 229 12.55 -18.10 5.53
CA TYR A 229 12.56 -16.72 6.00
C TYR A 229 12.96 -16.66 7.47
N ASN A 230 13.89 -15.76 7.79
CA ASN A 230 14.19 -15.43 9.19
C ASN A 230 13.27 -14.31 9.67
N PHE A 231 12.87 -14.38 10.93
CA PHE A 231 12.04 -13.38 11.60
C PHE A 231 12.84 -12.67 12.69
N TYR A 232 12.83 -11.34 12.65
CA TYR A 232 13.50 -10.47 13.61
C TYR A 232 12.44 -9.62 14.30
N THR A 233 12.35 -9.72 15.63
CA THR A 233 11.37 -8.97 16.43
C THR A 233 12.07 -7.87 17.22
N PHE A 234 11.48 -6.68 17.23
CA PHE A 234 12.00 -5.49 17.90
C PHE A 234 10.89 -4.88 18.76
N ASN A 235 11.17 -4.66 20.04
CA ASN A 235 10.26 -3.94 20.95
C ASN A 235 10.60 -2.45 21.05
N ASP A 236 11.68 -2.02 20.38
CA ASP A 236 12.12 -0.63 20.30
C ASP A 236 12.21 -0.21 18.83
N GLU A 237 11.64 0.95 18.53
CA GLU A 237 11.59 1.49 17.18
C GLU A 237 13.00 1.86 16.65
N ASN A 238 13.92 2.33 17.50
CA ASN A 238 15.26 2.68 17.04
C ASN A 238 16.05 1.45 16.60
N ASP A 239 15.91 0.33 17.31
CA ASP A 239 16.56 -0.91 16.95
C ASP A 239 16.01 -1.51 15.66
N LEU A 240 14.69 -1.40 15.42
CA LEU A 240 14.10 -1.70 14.11
C LEU A 240 14.78 -0.88 13.01
N TRP A 241 14.87 0.45 13.17
CA TRP A 241 15.41 1.30 12.11
C TRP A 241 16.91 1.09 11.89
N LYS A 242 17.68 0.78 12.94
CA LYS A 242 19.08 0.35 12.78
C LYS A 242 19.19 -0.93 11.96
N PHE A 243 18.30 -1.89 12.19
CA PHE A 243 18.28 -3.13 11.42
C PHE A 243 17.94 -2.89 9.95
N ILE A 244 16.88 -2.13 9.68
CA ILE A 244 16.48 -1.76 8.32
C ILE A 244 17.62 -1.03 7.59
N GLU A 245 18.31 -0.10 8.27
CA GLU A 245 19.47 0.60 7.72
C GLU A 245 20.66 -0.33 7.40
N ASP A 246 20.93 -1.31 8.27
CA ASP A 246 21.97 -2.32 8.01
C ASP A 246 21.62 -3.16 6.77
N VAL A 247 20.36 -3.58 6.63
CA VAL A 247 19.88 -4.29 5.45
C VAL A 247 20.10 -3.45 4.19
N ARG A 248 19.69 -2.17 4.20
CA ARG A 248 19.94 -1.23 3.09
C ARG A 248 21.42 -1.14 2.73
N SER A 249 22.26 -0.92 3.73
CA SER A 249 23.71 -0.80 3.57
C SER A 249 24.36 -2.09 3.05
N ARG A 250 23.81 -3.26 3.39
CA ARG A 250 24.26 -4.56 2.84
C ARG A 250 23.88 -4.71 1.38
N VAL A 251 22.68 -4.28 1.00
CA VAL A 251 22.20 -4.28 -0.39
C VAL A 251 23.11 -3.40 -1.25
N GLU A 252 23.34 -2.15 -0.85
CA GLU A 252 24.17 -1.19 -1.59
C GLU A 252 25.58 -1.76 -1.88
N ARG A 253 26.24 -2.30 -0.85
CA ARG A 253 27.56 -2.95 -0.96
C ARG A 253 27.59 -4.13 -1.94
N GLN A 254 26.48 -4.85 -2.11
CA GLN A 254 26.40 -5.96 -3.06
C GLN A 254 26.10 -5.49 -4.47
N THR A 255 25.28 -4.44 -4.64
CA THR A 255 24.92 -3.88 -5.94
C THR A 255 26.04 -3.05 -6.57
N GLU A 256 26.87 -2.35 -5.79
CA GLU A 256 27.98 -1.52 -6.29
C GLU A 256 29.15 -2.33 -6.88
N LYS A 257 29.26 -3.62 -6.56
CA LYS A 257 30.39 -4.48 -6.98
C LYS A 257 30.18 -5.19 -8.33
N LYS A 258 29.09 -4.93 -9.06
CA LYS A 258 28.86 -5.53 -10.38
C LYS A 258 29.41 -4.63 -11.49
N PRO A 259 30.44 -5.05 -12.27
CA PRO A 259 30.78 -4.35 -13.51
C PRO A 259 29.62 -4.54 -14.50
N GLU A 260 28.95 -3.46 -14.88
CA GLU A 260 27.74 -3.53 -15.72
C GLU A 260 28.08 -3.54 -17.21
N THR A 261 27.46 -4.45 -17.97
CA THR A 261 27.31 -4.26 -19.41
C THR A 261 26.11 -3.34 -19.71
N LYS A 262 26.06 -2.73 -20.90
CA LYS A 262 24.93 -1.85 -21.30
C LYS A 262 23.57 -2.55 -21.26
N GLN A 263 23.51 -3.86 -21.51
CA GLN A 263 22.28 -4.67 -21.44
C GLN A 263 21.86 -4.95 -20.00
N ASP A 264 22.82 -5.24 -19.11
CA ASP A 264 22.55 -5.40 -17.68
C ASP A 264 21.94 -4.13 -17.08
N ARG A 265 22.35 -2.96 -17.56
CA ARG A 265 21.83 -1.67 -17.10
C ARG A 265 20.35 -1.46 -17.44
N VAL A 266 19.91 -1.89 -18.62
CA VAL A 266 18.49 -1.79 -19.04
C VAL A 266 17.65 -2.82 -18.30
N LEU A 267 18.14 -4.05 -18.16
CA LEU A 267 17.46 -5.10 -17.40
C LEU A 267 17.39 -4.76 -15.91
N ARG A 268 18.43 -4.16 -15.34
CA ARG A 268 18.44 -3.64 -13.96
C ARG A 268 17.47 -2.48 -13.80
N LEU A 269 17.38 -1.55 -14.75
CA LEU A 269 16.37 -0.48 -14.68
C LEU A 269 14.94 -1.03 -14.74
N LEU A 270 14.70 -2.11 -15.50
CA LEU A 270 13.41 -2.81 -15.55
C LEU A 270 13.12 -3.60 -14.27
N ILE A 271 14.09 -4.35 -13.74
CA ILE A 271 13.95 -5.08 -12.47
C ILE A 271 13.86 -4.10 -11.30
N ASP A 272 14.68 -3.05 -11.26
CA ASP A 272 14.60 -1.99 -10.27
C ASP A 272 13.24 -1.29 -10.34
N ALA A 273 12.63 -1.14 -11.53
CA ALA A 273 11.29 -0.57 -11.70
C ALA A 273 10.16 -1.50 -11.20
N LEU A 274 10.34 -2.82 -11.21
CA LEU A 274 9.31 -3.80 -10.87
C LEU A 274 9.47 -4.40 -9.44
N ASP A 275 10.70 -4.79 -9.08
CA ASP A 275 11.11 -5.50 -7.85
C ASP A 275 12.55 -5.14 -7.41
N GLY A 276 12.89 -3.84 -7.41
CA GLY A 276 14.21 -3.38 -7.02
C GLY A 276 14.60 -3.76 -5.58
N PRO A 277 15.91 -3.80 -5.27
CA PRO A 277 16.43 -4.34 -4.02
C PRO A 277 16.20 -3.44 -2.79
N ASN A 278 15.39 -2.38 -2.91
CA ASN A 278 14.97 -1.51 -1.81
C ASN A 278 13.44 -1.51 -1.68
N LYS A 279 12.78 -2.66 -1.91
CA LYS A 279 11.33 -2.83 -1.76
C LYS A 279 11.00 -3.53 -0.44
N ILE A 280 10.09 -2.94 0.34
CA ILE A 280 9.56 -3.51 1.59
C ILE A 280 8.06 -3.78 1.43
N THR A 281 7.63 -5.00 1.71
CA THR A 281 6.21 -5.32 1.78
C THR A 281 5.69 -4.99 3.19
N LEU A 282 4.59 -4.26 3.28
CA LEU A 282 3.91 -3.92 4.51
C LEU A 282 2.64 -4.75 4.64
N VAL A 283 2.50 -5.47 5.74
CA VAL A 283 1.34 -6.35 6.00
C VAL A 283 0.88 -6.13 7.44
N PHE A 284 -0.40 -5.87 7.65
CA PHE A 284 -0.98 -5.57 8.96
C PHE A 284 -2.36 -6.24 9.11
N GLU A 285 -2.84 -6.40 10.36
CA GLU A 285 -4.22 -6.86 10.58
C GLU A 285 -5.21 -5.83 10.02
N LYS A 286 -6.37 -6.31 9.55
CA LYS A 286 -7.42 -5.48 8.94
C LYS A 286 -7.88 -4.32 9.83
N ASP A 287 -7.83 -4.49 11.15
CA ASP A 287 -8.31 -3.53 12.16
C ASP A 287 -7.22 -2.55 12.65
N VAL A 288 -5.96 -2.72 12.22
CA VAL A 288 -4.89 -1.74 12.49
C VAL A 288 -5.27 -0.39 11.90
N LEU A 289 -5.08 0.69 12.64
CA LEU A 289 -5.46 2.03 12.19
C LEU A 289 -4.34 2.66 11.36
N MET A 290 -4.72 3.44 10.35
CA MET A 290 -3.77 4.08 9.45
C MET A 290 -2.83 5.07 10.15
N LYS A 291 -3.23 5.67 11.29
CA LYS A 291 -2.37 6.50 12.15
C LYS A 291 -1.19 5.74 12.74
N ASP A 292 -1.32 4.43 12.95
CA ASP A 292 -0.24 3.59 13.46
C ASP A 292 0.73 3.18 12.32
N ILE A 293 0.24 3.14 11.09
CA ILE A 293 1.00 2.78 9.87
C ILE A 293 1.73 4.00 9.28
N ALA A 294 1.11 5.18 9.32
CA ALA A 294 1.64 6.40 8.71
C ALA A 294 3.08 6.75 9.12
N PRO A 295 3.49 6.64 10.41
CA PRO A 295 4.88 6.88 10.82
C PRO A 295 5.88 5.93 10.14
N ILE A 296 5.53 4.65 10.00
CA ILE A 296 6.36 3.64 9.33
C ILE A 296 6.57 4.02 7.87
N VAL A 297 5.48 4.33 7.16
CA VAL A 297 5.52 4.75 5.75
C VAL A 297 6.37 6.00 5.56
N LYS A 298 6.17 7.01 6.40
CA LYS A 298 6.95 8.26 6.36
C LYS A 298 8.44 8.02 6.56
N LYS A 299 8.78 7.14 7.51
CA LYS A 299 10.17 6.80 7.79
C LYS A 299 10.80 6.01 6.65
N LEU A 300 10.11 5.01 6.09
CA LEU A 300 10.56 4.26 4.92
C LEU A 300 10.84 5.18 3.73
N ASN A 301 9.93 6.11 3.44
CA ASN A 301 10.11 7.10 2.38
C ASN A 301 11.36 7.98 2.62
N THR A 302 11.61 8.39 3.87
CA THR A 302 12.82 9.14 4.26
C THR A 302 14.11 8.34 4.02
N TYR A 303 14.05 7.01 4.15
CA TYR A 303 15.17 6.10 3.89
C TYR A 303 15.28 5.72 2.40
N GLY A 304 14.43 6.27 1.53
CA GLY A 304 14.43 5.98 0.10
C GLY A 304 13.94 4.56 -0.23
N TYR A 305 13.24 3.90 0.69
CA TYR A 305 12.61 2.62 0.41
C TYR A 305 11.37 2.80 -0.47
N ARG A 306 11.22 1.88 -1.42
CA ARG A 306 9.93 1.60 -2.04
C ARG A 306 9.19 0.63 -1.16
N PHE A 307 7.87 0.68 -1.17
CA PHE A 307 7.06 -0.27 -0.42
C PHE A 307 5.79 -0.64 -1.16
N ALA A 308 5.21 -1.77 -0.77
CA ALA A 308 3.93 -2.24 -1.25
C ALA A 308 3.08 -2.66 -0.05
N PHE A 309 1.77 -2.42 -0.15
CA PHE A 309 0.81 -2.90 0.84
C PHE A 309 0.29 -4.28 0.43
N ASP A 310 0.13 -5.16 1.41
CA ASP A 310 -0.51 -6.47 1.24
C ASP A 310 -1.49 -6.75 2.38
N LEU A 311 -2.52 -7.53 2.11
CA LEU A 311 -3.49 -7.97 3.11
C LEU A 311 -3.12 -9.38 3.60
N ASP A 312 -3.29 -9.63 4.90
CA ASP A 312 -3.31 -11.01 5.45
C ASP A 312 -4.70 -11.65 5.29
#